data_AF-A0A1F6P344-F1
#
_entry.id   AF-A0A1F6P344-F1
#
_cell.length_a   1.000
_cell.length_b   1.000
_cell.length_c   1.000
_cell.angle_alpha   90.00
_cell.angle_beta   90.00
_cell.angle_gamma   90.00
#
_symmetry.space_group_name_H-M   'P 1'
#
loop_
_entity.id
_entity.type
_entity.pdbx_description
1 polymer ?
#
loop_
_entity_poly.entity_id
_entity_poly.type
_entity_poly.pdbx_seq_one_letter_code
_entity_poly.pdbx_strand_id
1 'polypeptide(L)'
;MEIPLYIMLFVYILFLTVFSVFMLINLYHIIMTGSVGIVSFFVSFFMFFASFLILYLTWYLLQEINWQQTLINFSEISNFFRPSVF
;
A
#
# COMPACT_ATOMS: atom_id res chain seq x y z
N MET A 1 -11.87 6.98 23.73
CA MET A 1 -10.98 6.02 23.04
C MET A 1 -10.57 6.64 21.72
N GLU A 2 -9.40 6.31 21.21
CA GLU A 2 -8.86 6.86 19.96
C GLU A 2 -8.26 5.72 19.16
N ILE A 3 -8.51 5.72 17.84
CA ILE A 3 -7.88 4.76 16.91
C ILE A 3 -6.76 5.51 16.19
N PRO A 4 -5.49 5.19 16.46
CA PRO A 4 -4.36 5.80 15.79
C PRO A 4 -4.18 5.26 14.36
N LEU A 5 -3.63 6.10 13.48
CA LEU A 5 -3.44 5.80 12.05
C LEU A 5 -2.51 4.61 11.80
N TYR A 6 -1.61 4.27 12.74
CA TYR A 6 -0.67 3.16 12.58
C TYR A 6 -1.37 1.81 12.27
N ILE A 7 -2.64 1.63 12.65
CA ILE A 7 -3.38 0.39 12.36
C ILE A 7 -3.48 0.15 10.84
N MET A 8 -3.67 1.23 10.06
CA MET A 8 -3.69 1.14 8.59
C MET A 8 -2.31 0.76 8.03
N LEU A 9 -1.22 1.14 8.71
CA LEU A 9 0.15 0.81 8.32
C LEU A 9 0.37 -0.71 8.36
N PHE A 10 -0.14 -1.40 9.38
CA PHE A 10 -0.05 -2.86 9.47
C PHE A 10 -0.78 -3.59 8.34
N VAL A 11 -2.01 -3.17 8.03
CA VAL A 11 -2.78 -3.72 6.90
C VAL A 11 -2.07 -3.46 5.58
N TYR A 12 -1.51 -2.26 5.43
CA TYR A 12 -0.75 -1.87 4.25
C TYR A 12 0.54 -2.69 4.08
N ILE A 13 1.29 -2.96 5.16
CA ILE A 13 2.48 -3.83 5.12
C ILE A 13 2.12 -5.25 4.70
N LEU A 14 1.00 -5.79 5.18
CA LEU A 14 0.55 -7.13 4.79
C LEU A 14 0.26 -7.17 3.29
N PHE A 15 -0.44 -6.17 2.77
CA PHE A 15 -0.69 -6.05 1.33
C PHE A 15 0.61 -5.93 0.53
N LEU A 16 1.53 -5.07 0.97
CA LEU A 16 2.86 -4.90 0.35
C LEU A 16 3.64 -6.22 0.31
N THR A 17 3.61 -6.98 1.40
CA THR A 17 4.33 -8.26 1.49
C THR A 17 3.80 -9.25 0.46
N VAL A 18 2.48 -9.42 0.38
CA VAL A 18 1.84 -10.29 -0.60
C VAL A 18 2.18 -9.83 -2.02
N PHE A 19 2.02 -8.53 -2.31
CA PHE A 19 2.35 -7.94 -3.60
C PHE A 19 3.81 -8.19 -4.00
N SER A 20 4.76 -7.95 -3.10
CA SER A 20 6.18 -8.19 -3.34
C SER A 20 6.49 -9.67 -3.60
N VAL A 21 5.88 -10.60 -2.87
CA VAL A 21 6.04 -12.04 -3.11
C VAL A 21 5.56 -12.43 -4.51
N PHE A 22 4.36 -11.98 -4.91
CA PHE A 22 3.86 -12.23 -6.27
C PHE A 22 4.76 -11.63 -7.34
N MET A 23 5.28 -10.42 -7.11
CA MET A 23 6.21 -9.77 -8.04
C MET A 23 7.51 -10.59 -8.20
N LEU A 24 8.09 -11.09 -7.12
CA LEU A 24 9.28 -11.95 -7.15
C LEU A 24 9.01 -13.29 -7.84
N ILE A 25 7.87 -13.92 -7.58
CA ILE A 25 7.46 -15.17 -8.25
C ILE A 25 7.34 -14.94 -9.76
N ASN A 26 6.72 -13.84 -10.19
CA ASN A 26 6.61 -13.50 -11.61
C ASN A 26 7.99 -13.30 -12.24
N LEU A 27 8.89 -12.58 -11.56
CA LEU A 27 10.27 -12.39 -12.03
C LEU A 27 11.01 -13.72 -12.17
N TYR A 28 10.89 -14.60 -11.16
CA TYR A 28 11.46 -15.94 -11.18
C TYR A 28 10.90 -16.79 -12.34
N HIS A 29 9.59 -16.74 -12.56
CA HIS A 29 8.93 -17.49 -13.62
C HIS A 29 9.44 -17.07 -15.01
N ILE A 30 9.66 -15.77 -15.24
CA ILE A 30 10.20 -15.25 -16.50
C ILE A 30 11.63 -15.76 -16.74
N ILE A 31 12.48 -15.74 -15.70
CA ILE A 31 13.86 -16.22 -15.78
C ILE A 31 13.90 -17.71 -16.08
N MET A 32 13.07 -18.51 -15.39
CA MET A 32 13.09 -19.97 -15.50
C MET A 32 12.43 -20.50 -16.77
N THR A 33 11.35 -19.88 -17.25
CA THR A 33 10.68 -20.34 -18.49
C THR A 33 11.46 -19.97 -19.75
N GLY A 34 12.50 -19.15 -19.65
CA GLY A 34 13.28 -18.74 -20.81
C GLY A 34 12.39 -18.13 -21.90
N SER A 35 11.26 -17.51 -21.53
CA SER A 35 10.35 -16.87 -22.48
C SER A 35 10.96 -15.55 -22.96
N VAL A 36 12.06 -15.67 -23.71
CA VAL A 36 12.82 -14.57 -24.33
C VAL A 36 12.11 -14.05 -25.59
N GLY A 37 10.83 -14.36 -25.75
CA GLY A 37 9.99 -13.67 -26.71
C GLY A 37 10.01 -12.16 -26.41
N ILE A 38 10.33 -11.35 -27.42
CA ILE A 38 10.38 -9.89 -27.30
C ILE A 38 9.13 -9.32 -26.63
N VAL A 39 7.95 -9.84 -27.00
CA VAL A 39 6.66 -9.41 -26.43
C VAL A 39 6.54 -9.77 -24.95
N SER A 40 6.83 -11.01 -24.56
CA SER A 40 6.76 -11.44 -23.14
C SER A 40 7.77 -10.71 -22.27
N PHE A 41 8.95 -10.39 -22.83
CA PHE A 41 9.95 -9.56 -22.16
C PHE A 41 9.42 -8.14 -21.88
N PHE A 42 8.90 -7.44 -22.90
CA PHE A 42 8.40 -6.08 -22.72
C PHE A 42 7.22 -6.01 -21.75
N VAL A 43 6.24 -6.91 -21.88
CA VAL A 43 5.08 -6.95 -20.97
C VAL A 43 5.53 -7.13 -19.51
N SER A 44 6.46 -8.05 -19.29
CA SER A 44 7.01 -8.32 -17.96
C SER A 44 7.84 -7.16 -17.42
N PHE A 45 8.67 -6.55 -18.25
CA PHE A 45 9.47 -5.39 -17.90
C PHE A 45 8.59 -4.20 -17.50
N PHE A 46 7.53 -3.93 -18.27
CA PHE A 46 6.57 -2.87 -17.93
C PHE A 46 5.81 -3.17 -16.63
N MET A 47 5.39 -4.41 -16.40
CA MET A 47 4.73 -4.79 -15.15
C MET A 47 5.67 -4.60 -13.94
N PHE A 48 6.92 -5.02 -14.06
CA PHE A 48 7.93 -4.84 -13.02
C PHE A 48 8.24 -3.36 -12.78
N PHE A 49 8.45 -2.59 -13.84
CA PHE A 49 8.71 -1.15 -13.77
C PHE A 49 7.55 -0.39 -13.12
N ALA A 50 6.31 -0.67 -13.54
CA ALA A 50 5.11 -0.08 -12.95
C ALA A 50 5.00 -0.44 -11.46
N SER A 51 5.29 -1.69 -11.09
CA SER A 51 5.32 -2.13 -9.69
C SER A 51 6.36 -1.35 -8.87
N PHE A 52 7.58 -1.20 -9.40
CA PHE A 52 8.64 -0.41 -8.76
C PHE A 52 8.26 1.06 -8.60
N LEU A 53 7.62 1.63 -9.62
CA LEU A 53 7.18 3.02 -9.62
C LEU A 53 6.06 3.24 -8.59
N ILE A 54 5.11 2.32 -8.46
CA ILE A 54 4.07 2.36 -7.41
C ILE A 54 4.72 2.30 -6.03
N LEU A 55 5.65 1.38 -5.79
CA LEU A 55 6.36 1.28 -4.51
C LEU A 55 7.11 2.58 -4.16
N TYR A 56 7.83 3.14 -5.13
CA TYR A 56 8.56 4.39 -4.96
C TYR A 56 7.63 5.58 -4.69
N LEU A 57 6.58 5.76 -5.50
CA LEU A 57 5.61 6.83 -5.31
C LEU A 57 4.92 6.72 -3.95
N THR A 58 4.57 5.49 -3.55
CA THR A 58 3.93 5.27 -2.25
C THR A 58 4.90 5.63 -1.12
N TRP A 59 6.16 5.18 -1.19
CA TRP A 59 7.17 5.62 -0.22
C TRP A 59 7.31 7.14 -0.17
N TYR A 60 7.39 7.81 -1.33
CA TYR A 60 7.51 9.27 -1.44
C TYR A 60 6.32 10.02 -0.84
N LEU A 61 5.09 9.62 -1.18
CA LEU A 61 3.86 10.27 -0.70
C LEU A 61 3.64 10.10 0.81
N LEU A 62 4.24 9.08 1.42
CA LEU A 62 4.08 8.75 2.84
C LEU A 62 5.22 9.25 3.74
N GLN A 63 6.25 9.93 3.20
CA GLN A 63 7.41 10.37 3.99
C GLN A 63 7.07 11.34 5.11
N GLU A 64 6.11 12.24 4.86
CA GLU A 64 5.74 13.31 5.80
C GLU A 64 4.52 12.96 6.65
N ILE A 65 3.96 11.75 6.49
CA ILE A 65 2.78 11.34 7.24
C ILE A 65 3.15 11.01 8.69
N ASN A 66 2.53 11.74 9.63
CA ASN A 66 2.60 11.41 11.04
C ASN A 66 1.73 10.18 11.34
N TRP A 67 2.35 9.03 11.55
CA TRP A 67 1.65 7.77 11.84
C TRP A 67 1.04 7.67 13.24
N GLN A 68 1.44 8.56 14.15
CA GLN A 68 0.90 8.67 15.50
C GLN A 68 -0.37 9.53 15.52
N GLN A 69 -0.76 10.13 14.40
CA GLN A 69 -1.99 10.91 14.31
C GLN A 69 -3.23 10.03 14.56
N THR A 70 -4.21 10.58 15.25
CA THR A 70 -5.47 9.90 15.55
C THR A 70 -6.35 9.89 14.30
N LEU A 71 -6.71 8.70 13.80
CA LEU A 71 -7.60 8.53 12.66
C LEU A 71 -9.06 8.78 13.05
N ILE A 72 -9.45 8.26 14.21
CA ILE A 72 -10.82 8.37 14.73
C ILE A 72 -10.75 8.76 16.19
N ASN A 73 -11.28 9.95 16.50
CA ASN A 73 -11.54 10.38 17.87
C ASN A 73 -13.01 10.11 18.22
N PHE A 74 -13.25 9.16 19.12
CA PHE A 74 -14.61 8.82 19.52
C PHE A 74 -15.33 9.94 20.29
N SER A 75 -14.61 10.90 20.88
CA SER A 75 -15.26 12.04 21.54
C SER A 75 -15.92 12.99 20.53
N GLU A 76 -15.27 13.23 19.39
CA GLU A 76 -15.82 14.06 18.32
C GLU A 76 -17.05 13.42 17.68
N ILE A 77 -17.00 12.10 17.46
CA ILE A 77 -18.15 11.33 17.00
C ILE A 77 -19.31 11.46 17.99
N SER A 78 -19.05 11.30 19.29
CA SER A 78 -20.09 11.43 20.30
C SER A 78 -20.71 12.84 20.35
N ASN A 79 -19.91 13.88 20.10
CA ASN A 79 -20.38 15.27 20.08
C ASN A 79 -21.17 15.61 18.81
N PHE A 80 -20.85 14.99 17.67
CA PHE A 80 -21.65 15.12 16.44
C PHE A 80 -23.08 14.57 16.61
N PHE A 81 -23.24 13.48 17.38
CA PHE A 81 -24.55 12.88 17.64
C PHE A 81 -25.26 13.44 18.89
N ARG A 82 -24.65 14.41 19.59
CA ARG A 82 -25.33 15.11 20.68
C ARG A 82 -26.30 16.14 20.07
N PRO A 83 -27.60 16.10 20.43
CA PRO A 83 -28.49 17.19 20.06
C PRO A 83 -27.96 18.48 20.69
N SER A 84 -27.83 19.54 19.88
CA SER A 84 -27.44 20.86 20.36
C SER A 84 -28.52 21.38 21.30
N VAL A 85 -28.31 21.22 22.61
CA VAL A 85 -29.13 21.88 23.61
C VAL A 85 -28.67 23.34 23.66
N PHE A 86 -29.59 24.25 23.32
CA PHE A 86 -29.42 25.70 23.42
C PHE A 86 -29.00 26.14 24.83
#